data_AF-A0A8J4M1I0-F1
#
_entry.id   AF-A0A8J4M1I0-F1
#
_cell.length_a   1.000
_cell.length_b   1.000
_cell.length_c   1.000
_cell.angle_alpha   90.00
_cell.angle_beta   90.00
_cell.angle_gamma   90.00
#
_symmetry.space_group_name_H-M   'P 1'
#
loop_
_entity.id
_entity.type
_entity.pdbx_description
1 polymer ?
#
loop_
_entity_poly.entity_id
_entity_poly.type
_entity_poly.pdbx_seq_one_letter_code
_entity_poly.pdbx_strand_id
1 'polypeptide(L)'
;MTIALAPLGGWVAVTGQIDAVALLFYFSVALWTAGFDVIYACQDIDYDRRSGLYSIPARFGLAKALWIAKCFHACTALGLISLIWFTQLGWWYLAGMIIASAILFYEHRLVSPEDMSKLNTAFFTMNGTLSIVVFAFTILDLAVF
;
A
#
# COMPACT_ATOMS: atom_id res chain seq x y z
N MET A 1 1.26 -9.99 -3.50
CA MET A 1 -0.18 -10.31 -3.68
C MET A 1 -0.77 -11.24 -2.62
N THR A 2 -0.03 -12.24 -2.11
CA THR A 2 -0.55 -13.16 -1.07
C THR A 2 -0.94 -12.47 0.23
N ILE A 3 -0.20 -11.44 0.65
CA ILE A 3 -0.49 -10.66 1.88
C ILE A 3 -1.89 -10.04 1.82
N ALA A 4 -2.33 -9.56 0.66
CA ALA A 4 -3.65 -8.97 0.50
C ALA A 4 -4.79 -9.97 0.69
N LEU A 5 -4.54 -11.28 0.60
CA LEU A 5 -5.56 -12.29 0.92
C LEU A 5 -5.88 -12.33 2.42
N ALA A 6 -5.02 -11.81 3.31
CA ALA A 6 -5.29 -11.78 4.75
C ALA A 6 -6.56 -10.98 5.10
N PRO A 7 -6.71 -9.70 4.69
CA PRO A 7 -7.95 -8.96 4.95
C PRO A 7 -9.18 -9.57 4.26
N LEU A 8 -9.03 -10.13 3.05
CA LEU A 8 -10.13 -10.83 2.37
C LEU A 8 -10.55 -12.10 3.13
N GLY A 9 -9.59 -12.89 3.60
CA GLY A 9 -9.84 -14.08 4.40
C GLY A 9 -10.50 -13.75 5.73
N GLY A 10 -10.06 -12.67 6.39
CA GLY A 10 -10.71 -12.15 7.60
C GLY A 10 -12.17 -11.73 7.33
N TRP A 11 -12.43 -11.05 6.22
CA TRP A 11 -13.79 -10.67 5.81
C TRP A 11 -14.68 -11.89 5.62
N VAL A 12 -14.22 -12.88 4.84
CA VAL A 12 -14.98 -14.11 4.59
C VAL A 12 -15.19 -14.91 5.87
N ALA A 13 -14.20 -14.96 6.76
CA ALA A 13 -14.30 -15.69 8.03
C ALA A 13 -15.40 -15.13 8.95
N VAL A 14 -15.63 -13.82 8.92
CA VAL A 14 -16.63 -13.15 9.76
C VAL A 14 -17.99 -13.05 9.09
N THR A 15 -18.03 -12.78 7.78
CA THR A 15 -19.27 -12.46 7.05
C THR A 15 -19.83 -13.63 6.23
N GLY A 16 -18.99 -14.61 5.89
CA GLY A 16 -19.32 -15.70 4.96
C GLY A 16 -19.47 -15.28 3.50
N GLN A 17 -19.09 -14.05 3.12
CA GLN A 17 -19.35 -13.49 1.80
C GLN A 17 -18.10 -12.84 1.17
N ILE A 18 -18.08 -12.76 -0.16
CA ILE A 18 -17.16 -11.93 -0.94
C ILE A 18 -18.02 -10.88 -1.65
N ASP A 19 -18.18 -9.74 -1.01
CA ASP A 19 -18.94 -8.61 -1.54
C ASP A 19 -18.02 -7.54 -2.16
N ALA A 20 -18.62 -6.48 -2.70
CA ALA A 20 -17.87 -5.39 -3.34
C ALA A 20 -16.94 -4.65 -2.37
N VAL A 21 -17.30 -4.56 -1.09
CA VAL A 21 -16.49 -3.87 -0.06
C VAL A 21 -15.26 -4.70 0.25
N ALA A 22 -15.42 -6.02 0.41
CA ALA A 22 -14.34 -6.97 0.59
C ALA A 22 -13.33 -6.90 -0.58
N LEU A 23 -13.82 -6.87 -1.81
CA LEU A 23 -12.98 -6.77 -3.00
C LEU A 23 -12.27 -5.43 -3.10
N LEU A 24 -12.96 -4.31 -2.82
CA LEU A 24 -12.36 -2.98 -2.77
C LEU A 24 -11.22 -2.93 -1.74
N PHE A 25 -11.44 -3.45 -0.54
CA PHE A 25 -10.41 -3.50 0.49
C PHE A 25 -9.23 -4.41 0.09
N TYR A 26 -9.52 -5.60 -0.45
CA TYR A 26 -8.52 -6.53 -0.99
C TYR A 26 -7.63 -5.86 -2.03
N PHE A 27 -8.22 -5.23 -3.06
CA PHE A 27 -7.46 -4.58 -4.13
C PHE A 27 -6.67 -3.38 -3.63
N SER A 28 -7.20 -2.63 -2.67
CA SER A 28 -6.48 -1.51 -2.04
C SER A 28 -5.21 -2.01 -1.33
N VAL A 29 -5.30 -3.07 -0.54
CA VAL A 29 -4.15 -3.67 0.15
C VAL A 29 -3.19 -4.38 -0.82
N ALA A 30 -3.71 -4.97 -1.90
CA ALA A 30 -2.90 -5.55 -2.95
C ALA A 30 -2.03 -4.51 -3.66
N LEU A 31 -2.62 -3.38 -4.07
CA LEU A 31 -1.88 -2.30 -4.71
C LEU A 31 -0.92 -1.63 -3.74
N TRP A 32 -1.30 -1.51 -2.47
CA TRP A 32 -0.43 -1.04 -1.40
C TRP A 32 0.84 -1.90 -1.35
N THR A 33 0.70 -3.21 -1.14
CA THR A 33 1.86 -4.11 -1.05
C THR A 33 2.68 -4.12 -2.34
N ALA A 34 2.02 -4.11 -3.51
CA ALA A 34 2.70 -4.06 -4.78
C ALA A 34 3.53 -2.77 -4.98
N GLY A 35 3.05 -1.61 -4.53
CA GLY A 35 3.79 -0.35 -4.67
C GLY A 35 5.07 -0.35 -3.83
N PHE A 36 4.99 -0.79 -2.57
CA PHE A 36 6.16 -0.97 -1.71
C PHE A 36 7.14 -2.01 -2.27
N ASP A 37 6.65 -3.16 -2.75
CA ASP A 37 7.48 -4.20 -3.36
C ASP A 37 8.23 -3.68 -4.60
N VAL A 38 7.58 -2.83 -5.42
CA VAL A 38 8.24 -2.19 -6.57
C VAL A 38 9.37 -1.26 -6.14
N ILE A 39 9.16 -0.44 -5.09
CA ILE A 39 10.21 0.42 -4.53
C ILE A 39 11.37 -0.46 -4.03
N TYR A 40 11.08 -1.52 -3.28
CA TYR A 40 12.09 -2.40 -2.72
C TYR A 40 12.92 -3.10 -3.82
N ALA A 41 12.25 -3.63 -4.85
CA ALA A 41 12.89 -4.29 -5.99
C ALA A 41 13.81 -3.36 -6.81
N CYS A 42 13.75 -2.03 -6.62
CA CYS A 42 14.66 -1.11 -7.28
C CYS A 42 16.13 -1.27 -6.84
N GLN A 43 16.42 -1.93 -5.70
CA GLN A 43 17.80 -2.21 -5.28
C GLN A 43 18.49 -3.24 -6.17
N ASP A 44 17.72 -4.15 -6.77
CA ASP A 44 18.25 -5.35 -7.42
C ASP A 44 18.18 -5.28 -8.96
N ILE A 45 17.96 -4.09 -9.54
CA ILE A 45 17.75 -3.92 -11.00
C ILE A 45 18.85 -4.59 -11.84
N ASP A 46 20.11 -4.34 -11.52
CA ASP A 46 21.24 -4.86 -12.31
C ASP A 46 21.39 -6.37 -12.12
N TYR A 47 21.16 -6.86 -10.90
CA TYR A 47 21.22 -8.28 -10.60
C TYR A 47 20.08 -9.05 -11.30
N ASP A 48 18.86 -8.54 -11.23
CA ASP A 48 17.68 -9.12 -11.86
C ASP A 48 17.88 -9.23 -13.37
N ARG A 49 18.40 -8.16 -14.01
CA ARG A 49 18.70 -8.17 -15.45
C ARG A 49 19.74 -9.21 -15.83
N ARG A 50 20.84 -9.30 -15.06
CA ARG A 50 21.92 -10.26 -15.32
C ARG A 50 21.46 -11.70 -15.10
N SER A 51 20.57 -11.92 -14.13
CA SER A 51 20.07 -13.24 -13.74
C SER A 51 18.82 -13.68 -14.51
N GLY A 52 18.29 -12.83 -15.39
CA GLY A 52 17.06 -13.13 -16.16
C GLY A 52 15.79 -13.13 -15.31
N LEU A 53 15.78 -12.43 -14.17
CA LEU A 53 14.61 -12.29 -13.30
C LEU A 53 13.66 -11.19 -13.81
N TYR A 54 12.36 -11.40 -13.62
CA TYR A 54 11.31 -10.57 -14.20
C TYR A 54 10.68 -9.60 -13.19
N SER A 55 11.46 -8.62 -12.71
CA SER A 55 10.92 -7.55 -11.87
C SER A 55 10.46 -6.33 -12.71
N ILE A 56 9.50 -5.57 -12.18
CA ILE A 56 9.06 -4.30 -12.76
C ILE A 56 10.24 -3.35 -13.02
N PRO A 57 11.14 -3.08 -12.05
CA PRO A 57 12.26 -2.18 -12.29
C PRO A 57 13.32 -2.77 -13.23
N ALA A 58 13.54 -4.09 -13.28
CA ALA A 58 14.39 -4.70 -14.30
C ALA A 58 13.86 -4.45 -15.73
N ARG A 59 12.54 -4.59 -15.93
CA ARG A 59 11.87 -4.43 -17.23
C ARG A 59 11.73 -2.97 -17.67
N PHE A 60 11.29 -2.10 -16.77
CA PHE A 60 10.92 -0.72 -17.11
C PHE A 60 11.98 0.33 -16.71
N GLY A 61 12.96 -0.05 -15.90
CA GLY A 61 13.96 0.85 -15.33
C GLY A 61 13.47 1.62 -14.10
N LEU A 62 14.42 2.19 -13.37
CA LEU A 62 14.21 2.84 -12.06
C LEU A 62 13.11 3.91 -12.09
N ALA A 63 13.24 4.90 -12.98
CA ALA A 63 12.31 6.04 -13.02
C ALA A 63 10.86 5.61 -13.30
N LYS A 64 10.65 4.69 -14.24
CA LYS A 64 9.31 4.18 -14.56
C LYS A 64 8.76 3.29 -13.46
N ALA A 65 9.60 2.49 -12.80
CA ALA A 65 9.19 1.68 -11.66
C ALA A 65 8.69 2.54 -10.49
N LEU A 66 9.42 3.61 -10.14
CA LEU A 66 8.97 4.56 -9.13
C LEU A 66 7.65 5.23 -9.52
N TRP A 67 7.45 5.53 -10.81
CA TRP A 67 6.16 6.07 -11.29
C TRP A 67 5.02 5.05 -11.19
N ILE A 68 5.26 3.78 -11.51
CA ILE A 68 4.30 2.69 -11.32
C ILE A 68 3.93 2.53 -9.85
N ALA A 69 4.91 2.57 -8.94
CA ALA A 69 4.68 2.52 -7.50
C ALA A 69 3.82 3.71 -7.02
N LYS A 70 4.06 4.92 -7.53
CA LYS A 70 3.20 6.10 -7.27
C LYS A 70 1.76 5.86 -7.68
N CYS A 71 1.52 5.28 -8.85
CA CYS A 71 0.16 4.95 -9.29
C CYS A 71 -0.51 3.92 -8.38
N PHE A 72 0.20 2.87 -8.00
CA PHE A 72 -0.33 1.86 -7.07
C PHE A 72 -0.70 2.46 -5.72
N HIS A 73 0.15 3.33 -5.16
CA HIS A 73 -0.13 4.01 -3.90
C HIS A 73 -1.24 5.07 -4.01
N ALA A 74 -1.36 5.76 -5.15
CA ALA A 74 -2.49 6.65 -5.40
C ALA A 74 -3.81 5.88 -5.45
N CYS A 75 -3.86 4.75 -6.16
CA CYS A 75 -5.04 3.88 -6.18
C CYS A 75 -5.34 3.29 -4.81
N THR A 76 -4.32 2.94 -4.03
CA THR A 76 -4.47 2.52 -2.63
C THR A 76 -5.14 3.59 -1.78
N ALA A 77 -4.64 4.82 -1.83
CA ALA A 77 -5.18 5.94 -1.07
C ALA A 77 -6.66 6.19 -1.41
N LEU A 78 -6.99 6.22 -2.71
CA LEU A 78 -8.37 6.36 -3.18
C LEU A 78 -9.25 5.21 -2.70
N GLY A 79 -8.78 3.97 -2.84
CA GLY A 79 -9.52 2.77 -2.44
C GLY A 79 -9.81 2.74 -0.95
N LEU A 80 -8.80 3.00 -0.11
CA LEU A 80 -8.97 3.04 1.35
C LEU A 80 -9.87 4.20 1.78
N ILE A 81 -9.64 5.42 1.30
CA ILE A 81 -10.52 6.56 1.60
C ILE A 81 -11.96 6.23 1.18
N SER A 82 -12.13 5.51 0.06
CA SER A 82 -13.47 5.22 -0.44
C SER A 82 -14.32 4.27 0.39
N LEU A 83 -13.71 3.51 1.29
CA LEU A 83 -14.45 2.62 2.18
C LEU A 83 -15.42 3.37 3.11
N ILE A 84 -15.20 4.66 3.39
CA ILE A 84 -16.14 5.45 4.20
C ILE A 84 -17.55 5.55 3.59
N TRP A 85 -17.67 5.47 2.26
CA TRP A 85 -18.96 5.53 1.58
C TRP A 85 -19.70 4.19 1.51
N PHE A 86 -19.01 3.09 1.83
CA PHE A 86 -19.55 1.73 1.73
C PHE A 86 -19.62 1.01 3.08
N THR A 87 -19.17 1.64 4.14
CA THR A 87 -19.13 1.08 5.50
C THR A 87 -19.76 2.06 6.50
N GLN A 88 -19.90 1.63 7.75
CA GLN A 88 -20.35 2.51 8.85
C GLN A 88 -19.19 3.23 9.54
N LEU A 89 -18.00 3.23 8.93
CA LEU A 89 -16.82 3.90 9.49
C LEU A 89 -17.00 5.43 9.46
N GLY A 90 -16.50 6.10 10.48
CA GLY A 90 -16.68 7.52 10.73
C GLY A 90 -15.44 8.38 10.49
N TRP A 91 -15.42 9.52 11.17
CA TRP A 91 -14.39 10.55 10.98
C TRP A 91 -13.02 10.13 11.52
N TRP A 92 -12.94 9.23 12.51
CA TRP A 92 -11.65 8.73 12.99
C TRP A 92 -10.98 7.85 11.94
N TYR A 93 -11.75 6.96 11.31
CA TYR A 93 -11.26 6.20 10.18
C TYR A 93 -10.75 7.13 9.06
N LEU A 94 -11.55 8.14 8.66
CA LEU A 94 -11.14 9.08 7.62
C LEU A 94 -9.85 9.81 7.97
N ALA A 95 -9.73 10.32 9.20
CA ALA A 95 -8.51 10.98 9.67
C ALA A 95 -7.29 10.07 9.53
N GLY A 96 -7.43 8.79 9.92
CA GLY A 96 -6.39 7.77 9.72
C GLY A 96 -6.02 7.58 8.26
N MET A 97 -7.00 7.49 7.36
CA MET A 97 -6.75 7.30 5.92
C MET A 97 -6.09 8.52 5.27
N ILE A 98 -6.39 9.73 5.73
CA ILE A 98 -5.69 10.95 5.30
C ILE A 98 -4.24 10.94 5.76
N ILE A 99 -3.96 10.55 7.00
CA ILE A 99 -2.59 10.41 7.51
C ILE A 99 -1.84 9.31 6.74
N ALA A 100 -2.46 8.15 6.53
CA ALA A 100 -1.88 7.06 5.74
C ALA A 100 -1.55 7.51 4.30
N SER A 101 -2.44 8.27 3.67
CA SER A 101 -2.23 8.84 2.33
C SER A 101 -1.06 9.84 2.31
N ALA A 102 -0.91 10.64 3.36
CA ALA A 102 0.23 11.53 3.51
C ALA A 102 1.56 10.77 3.66
N ILE A 103 1.56 9.63 4.38
CA ILE A 103 2.72 8.73 4.49
C ILE A 103 3.07 8.14 3.11
N LEU A 104 2.08 7.64 2.37
CA LEU A 104 2.27 7.16 0.99
C LEU A 104 2.84 8.23 0.07
N PHE A 105 2.45 9.49 0.25
CA PHE A 105 3.04 10.57 -0.54
C PHE A 105 4.48 10.88 -0.11
N TYR A 106 4.74 10.86 1.21
CA TYR A 106 6.04 11.20 1.77
C TYR A 106 7.13 10.19 1.42
N GLU A 107 6.84 8.89 1.43
CA GLU A 107 7.82 7.85 1.05
C GLU A 107 8.38 8.05 -0.37
N HIS A 108 7.54 8.48 -1.31
CA HIS A 108 7.93 8.82 -2.68
C HIS A 108 8.82 10.06 -2.80
N ARG A 109 8.98 10.83 -1.72
CA ARG A 109 9.95 11.93 -1.62
C ARG A 109 11.27 11.49 -0.99
N LEU A 110 11.30 10.33 -0.33
CA LEU A 110 12.52 9.76 0.25
C LEU A 110 13.39 9.06 -0.80
N VAL A 111 12.79 8.65 -1.92
CA VAL A 111 13.47 7.98 -3.02
C VAL A 111 13.24 8.74 -4.33
N SER A 112 14.30 8.86 -5.13
CA SER A 112 14.24 9.37 -6.49
C SER A 112 15.19 8.58 -7.39
N PRO A 113 15.06 8.70 -8.73
CA PRO A 113 16.01 8.06 -9.65
C PRO A 113 17.47 8.45 -9.42
N GLU A 114 17.71 9.60 -8.80
CA GLU A 114 19.03 10.16 -8.49
C GLU A 114 19.51 9.81 -7.08
N ASP A 115 18.60 9.54 -6.14
CA ASP A 115 18.93 9.21 -4.74
C ASP A 115 18.02 8.11 -4.18
N MET A 116 18.61 6.92 -4.00
CA MET A 116 17.97 5.76 -3.37
C MET A 116 18.52 5.48 -1.96
N SER A 117 19.29 6.40 -1.37
CA SER A 117 19.98 6.21 -0.08
C SER A 117 19.04 5.91 1.08
N LYS A 118 17.79 6.38 0.99
CA LYS A 118 16.75 6.18 2.01
C LYS A 118 15.73 5.10 1.63
N LEU A 119 16.04 4.21 0.68
CA LEU A 119 15.10 3.18 0.24
C LEU A 119 14.58 2.33 1.41
N ASN A 120 15.44 1.90 2.33
CA ASN A 120 15.00 1.07 3.45
C ASN A 120 14.00 1.81 4.36
N THR A 121 14.18 3.12 4.56
CA THR A 121 13.22 3.95 5.28
C THR A 121 11.92 4.09 4.48
N ALA A 122 12.03 4.38 3.19
CA ALA A 122 10.88 4.51 2.29
C ALA A 122 10.07 3.22 2.23
N PHE A 123 10.71 2.05 2.27
CA PHE A 123 10.03 0.77 2.26
C PHE A 123 9.61 0.31 3.67
N PHE A 124 10.56 -0.09 4.54
CA PHE A 124 10.24 -0.74 5.81
C PHE A 124 9.55 0.21 6.80
N THR A 125 10.16 1.37 7.06
CA THR A 125 9.67 2.27 8.11
C THR A 125 8.32 2.87 7.74
N MET A 126 8.14 3.31 6.49
CA MET A 126 6.88 3.91 6.05
C MET A 126 5.77 2.86 5.93
N ASN A 127 6.06 1.65 5.40
CA ASN A 127 5.06 0.57 5.35
C ASN A 127 4.60 0.15 6.76
N GLY A 128 5.53 0.01 7.70
CA GLY A 128 5.21 -0.31 9.09
C GLY A 128 4.39 0.79 9.76
N THR A 129 4.79 2.04 9.60
CA THR A 129 4.07 3.20 10.16
C THR A 129 2.66 3.30 9.57
N LEU A 130 2.51 3.15 8.26
CA LEU A 130 1.23 3.15 7.58
C LEU A 130 0.31 2.05 8.13
N SER A 131 0.84 0.84 8.31
CA SER A 131 0.08 -0.29 8.86
C SER A 131 -0.47 0.01 10.25
N ILE A 132 0.36 0.59 11.12
CA ILE A 132 -0.04 0.98 12.48
C ILE A 132 -1.11 2.07 12.43
N VAL A 133 -0.96 3.08 11.57
CA VAL A 133 -1.95 4.16 11.40
C VAL A 133 -3.30 3.60 10.94
N VAL A 134 -3.31 2.79 9.88
CA VAL A 134 -4.54 2.19 9.35
C VAL A 134 -5.24 1.35 10.43
N PHE A 135 -4.48 0.52 11.15
CA PHE A 135 -5.02 -0.31 12.23
C PHE A 135 -5.56 0.52 13.40
N ALA A 136 -4.77 1.43 13.94
CA ALA A 136 -5.10 2.18 15.14
C ALA A 136 -6.33 3.08 14.94
N PHE A 137 -6.41 3.79 13.81
CA PHE A 137 -7.54 4.67 13.54
C PHE A 137 -8.82 3.89 13.18
N THR A 138 -8.71 2.74 12.51
CA THR A 138 -9.88 1.88 12.28
C THR A 138 -10.42 1.31 13.59
N ILE A 139 -9.55 0.83 14.49
CA ILE A 139 -9.98 0.37 15.82
C ILE A 139 -10.53 1.51 16.66
N LEU A 140 -9.91 2.69 16.63
CA LEU A 140 -10.38 3.85 17.39
C LEU A 140 -11.80 4.22 16.97
N ASP A 141 -12.07 4.22 15.66
CA ASP A 141 -13.40 4.50 15.12
C ASP A 141 -14.44 3.50 15.66
N LEU A 142 -14.13 2.19 15.61
CA LEU A 142 -14.98 1.11 16.15
C LEU A 142 -15.10 1.07 17.68
N ALA A 143 -14.20 1.74 18.40
CA ALA A 143 -14.23 1.78 19.86
C ALA A 143 -15.02 2.99 20.40
N VAL A 144 -15.14 4.04 19.59
CA VAL A 144 -15.81 5.30 19.94
C VAL A 144 -17.26 5.31 19.44
N PHE A 145 -17.59 4.48 18.44
CA PHE A 145 -18.92 4.33 17.84
C PHE A 145 -19.33 2.85 17.80
#